data_AF-W2W0F8-F1
#
_entry.id   AF-W2W0F8-F1
#
_cell.length_a   1.000
_cell.length_b   1.000
_cell.length_c   1.000
_cell.angle_alpha   90.00
_cell.angle_beta   90.00
_cell.angle_gamma   90.00
#
_symmetry.space_group_name_H-M   'P 1'
#
loop_
_entity.id
_entity.type
_entity.pdbx_description
1 polymer ?
#
loop_
_entity_poly.entity_id
_entity_poly.type
_entity_poly.pdbx_seq_one_letter_code
_entity_poly.pdbx_strand_id
1 'polypeptide(L)'
;MLNLKRTRAKMIENPLFRVWYNYGLYFNRMNLKTKWDPIVELTQVYGGDKQLASMLVAVMKTPSTEIVATKLQSWQVSLWLTRRMKLAKVHSLLGVEGTMADDVSQFLYKQYVAAYEKYIGPSTG
;
A
#
# COMPACT_ATOMS: atom_id res chain seq x y z
N MET A 1 22.71 0.61 16.95
CA MET A 1 21.29 0.96 16.75
C MET A 1 20.74 0.14 15.59
N LEU A 2 19.77 -0.76 15.85
CA LEU A 2 19.14 -1.58 14.81
C LEU A 2 18.30 -0.69 13.90
N ASN A 3 18.62 -0.68 12.60
CA ASN A 3 17.98 0.17 11.62
C ASN A 3 16.61 -0.42 11.23
N LEU A 4 15.58 -0.13 12.04
CA LEU A 4 14.22 -0.66 11.88
C LEU A 4 13.65 -0.46 10.47
N LYS A 5 14.03 0.61 9.77
CA LYS A 5 13.64 0.84 8.36
C LYS A 5 14.21 -0.25 7.44
N ARG A 6 15.47 -0.64 7.64
CA ARG A 6 16.13 -1.72 6.88
C ARG A 6 15.54 -3.09 7.20
N THR A 7 15.17 -3.35 8.45
CA THR A 7 14.55 -4.63 8.87
C THR A 7 13.15 -4.80 8.28
N ARG A 8 12.35 -3.72 8.23
CA ARG A 8 11.00 -3.79 7.68
C ARG A 8 10.96 -3.86 6.14
N ALA A 9 11.90 -3.22 5.43
CA ALA A 9 12.05 -3.39 3.98
C ALA A 9 12.39 -4.84 3.60
N LYS A 10 13.30 -5.47 4.36
CA LYS A 10 13.68 -6.89 4.21
C LYS A 10 12.54 -7.88 4.47
N MET A 11 11.42 -7.44 5.04
CA MET A 11 10.29 -8.34 5.26
C MET A 11 9.69 -8.81 3.94
N ILE A 12 9.54 -7.93 2.95
CA ILE A 12 8.94 -8.30 1.65
C ILE A 12 9.85 -9.27 0.89
N GLU A 13 11.17 -9.16 1.10
CA GLU A 13 12.18 -10.07 0.56
C GLU A 13 12.24 -11.41 1.31
N ASN A 14 11.66 -11.48 2.52
CA ASN A 14 11.73 -12.67 3.35
C ASN A 14 10.80 -13.76 2.80
N PRO A 15 11.27 -15.01 2.60
CA PRO A 15 10.41 -16.13 2.20
C PRO A 15 9.17 -16.33 3.10
N LEU A 16 9.25 -15.94 4.37
CA LEU A 16 8.13 -15.97 5.31
C LEU A 16 6.99 -15.03 4.92
N PHE A 17 7.24 -13.97 4.15
CA PHE A 17 6.18 -13.11 3.62
C PHE A 17 5.21 -13.88 2.73
N ARG A 18 5.74 -14.78 1.88
CA ARG A 18 4.91 -15.65 1.04
C ARG A 18 4.11 -16.64 1.87
N VAL A 19 4.69 -17.18 2.94
CA VAL A 19 3.99 -18.09 3.87
C VAL A 19 2.84 -17.37 4.57
N TRP A 20 3.11 -16.19 5.13
CA TRP A 20 2.10 -15.34 5.76
C TRP A 20 0.96 -14.97 4.80
N TYR A 21 1.29 -14.58 3.57
CA TYR A 21 0.30 -14.25 2.56
C TYR A 21 -0.59 -15.45 2.20
N ASN A 22 0.02 -16.62 1.98
CA ASN A 22 -0.72 -17.85 1.68
C ASN A 22 -1.62 -18.28 2.85
N TYR A 23 -1.15 -18.10 4.09
CA TYR A 23 -1.96 -18.37 5.28
C TYR A 23 -3.19 -17.46 5.33
N GLY A 24 -3.04 -16.16 5.06
CA GLY A 24 -4.16 -15.23 4.98
C GLY A 24 -5.17 -15.59 3.89
N LEU A 25 -4.71 -16.04 2.71
CA LEU A 25 -5.60 -16.56 1.66
C LEU A 25 -6.34 -17.83 2.11
N TYR A 26 -5.67 -18.73 2.82
CA TYR A 26 -6.29 -19.93 3.37
C TYR A 26 -7.35 -19.58 4.42
N PHE A 27 -7.05 -18.64 5.33
CA PHE A 27 -8.01 -18.11 6.30
C PHE A 27 -9.26 -17.56 5.62
N ASN A 28 -9.11 -16.80 4.53
CA ASN A 28 -10.25 -16.26 3.77
C ASN A 28 -11.16 -17.33 3.15
N ARG A 29 -10.60 -18.49 2.77
CA ARG A 29 -11.35 -19.63 2.20
C ARG A 29 -12.20 -20.36 3.23
N MET A 30 -11.86 -20.24 4.51
CA MET A 30 -12.67 -20.82 5.59
C MET A 30 -14.04 -20.11 5.76
N ASN A 31 -14.30 -19.03 5.02
CA ASN A 31 -15.57 -18.28 5.06
C ASN A 31 -16.01 -17.89 6.48
N LEU A 32 -15.02 -17.51 7.30
CA LEU A 32 -15.27 -16.95 8.62
C LEU A 32 -15.93 -15.57 8.51
N LYS A 33 -16.55 -15.12 9.61
CA LYS A 33 -17.22 -13.82 9.70
C LYS A 33 -16.30 -12.63 9.36
N THR A 34 -15.00 -12.79 9.59
CA THR A 34 -13.99 -11.79 9.31
C THR A 34 -13.20 -12.20 8.06
N LYS A 35 -12.95 -11.22 7.17
CA LYS A 35 -12.04 -11.39 6.04
C LYS A 35 -10.71 -10.75 6.37
N TRP A 36 -9.65 -11.44 5.99
CA TRP A 36 -8.27 -10.99 6.07
C TRP A 36 -7.93 -10.17 4.83
N ASP A 37 -7.28 -9.03 5.02
CA ASP A 37 -6.76 -8.18 3.95
C ASP A 37 -5.27 -7.92 4.21
N PRO A 38 -4.38 -8.28 3.28
CA PRO A 38 -2.94 -8.14 3.47
C PRO A 38 -2.52 -6.69 3.71
N ILE A 39 -3.17 -5.73 3.05
CA ILE A 39 -2.83 -4.32 3.20
C ILE A 39 -3.31 -3.80 4.55
N VAL A 40 -4.47 -4.22 5.03
CA VAL A 40 -4.94 -3.84 6.37
C VAL A 40 -3.94 -4.28 7.44
N GLU A 41 -3.49 -5.53 7.39
CA GLU A 41 -2.49 -6.05 8.32
C GLU A 41 -1.13 -5.34 8.19
N LEU A 42 -0.64 -5.14 6.95
CA LEU A 42 0.62 -4.43 6.73
C LEU A 42 0.52 -2.99 7.24
N THR A 43 -0.59 -2.29 7.01
CA THR A 43 -0.81 -0.94 7.54
C THR A 43 -0.68 -0.94 9.07
N GLN A 44 -1.21 -1.94 9.76
CA GLN A 44 -1.05 -2.07 11.23
C GLN A 44 0.40 -2.36 11.62
N VAL A 45 1.05 -3.35 11.01
CA VAL A 45 2.44 -3.75 11.32
C VAL A 45 3.43 -2.59 11.08
N TYR A 46 3.22 -1.81 10.02
CA TYR A 46 4.08 -0.67 9.70
C TYR A 46 3.76 0.61 10.49
N GLY A 47 2.63 0.63 11.21
CA GLY A 47 2.24 1.75 12.06
C GLY A 47 1.49 2.87 11.33
N GLY A 48 0.84 2.56 10.20
CA GLY A 48 -0.05 3.46 9.48
C GLY A 48 0.17 3.51 7.97
N ASP A 49 -0.79 4.11 7.27
CA ASP A 49 -0.79 4.20 5.80
C ASP A 49 0.44 4.93 5.27
N LYS A 50 0.85 6.01 5.94
CA LYS A 50 2.02 6.81 5.56
C LYS A 50 3.30 5.98 5.66
N GLN A 51 3.47 5.22 6.74
CA GLN A 51 4.65 4.41 7.00
C GLN A 51 4.75 3.25 6.01
N LEU A 52 3.63 2.60 5.70
CA LEU A 52 3.58 1.55 4.68
C LEU A 52 3.89 2.11 3.28
N ALA A 53 3.23 3.19 2.87
CA ALA A 53 3.45 3.81 1.56
C ALA A 53 4.91 4.26 1.38
N SER A 54 5.47 4.94 2.39
CA SER A 54 6.87 5.38 2.37
C SER A 54 7.85 4.21 2.24
N MET A 55 7.55 3.08 2.88
CA MET A 55 8.40 1.89 2.79
C MET A 55 8.32 1.25 1.41
N LEU A 56 7.11 1.10 0.86
CA LEU A 56 6.90 0.53 -0.47
C LEU A 56 7.60 1.34 -1.56
N VAL A 57 7.50 2.68 -1.51
CA VAL A 57 8.24 3.58 -2.40
C VAL A 57 9.76 3.38 -2.27
N ALA A 58 10.27 3.24 -1.05
CA ALA A 58 11.70 3.06 -0.83
C ALA A 58 12.23 1.74 -1.42
N VAL A 59 11.49 0.64 -1.28
CA VAL A 59 11.90 -0.67 -1.83
C VAL A 59 11.57 -0.85 -3.31
N MET A 60 10.69 -0.03 -3.87
CA MET A 60 10.37 -0.07 -5.31
C MET A 60 11.59 0.27 -6.17
N LYS A 61 12.53 1.07 -5.65
CA LYS A 61 13.80 1.43 -6.32
C LYS A 61 14.80 0.27 -6.43
N THR A 62 14.53 -0.86 -5.79
CA THR A 62 15.39 -2.04 -5.83
C THR A 62 14.80 -3.05 -6.84
N PRO A 63 15.54 -3.42 -7.91
CA PRO A 63 15.00 -4.26 -8.99
C PRO A 63 14.40 -5.60 -8.54
N SER A 64 14.97 -6.23 -7.51
CA SER A 64 14.47 -7.50 -6.98
C SER A 64 13.12 -7.39 -6.26
N THR A 65 12.72 -6.18 -5.83
CA THR A 65 11.49 -5.94 -5.07
C THR A 65 10.49 -5.04 -5.78
N GLU A 66 10.88 -4.40 -6.89
CA GLU A 66 10.05 -3.48 -7.67
C GLU A 66 8.67 -4.05 -7.96
N ILE A 67 8.60 -5.25 -8.55
CA ILE A 67 7.33 -5.87 -8.95
C ILE A 67 6.39 -6.07 -7.75
N VAL A 68 6.92 -6.57 -6.63
CA VAL A 68 6.13 -6.84 -5.42
C VAL A 68 5.71 -5.55 -4.75
N ALA A 69 6.60 -4.57 -4.66
CA ALA A 69 6.34 -3.26 -4.09
C ALA A 69 5.25 -2.51 -4.86
N THR A 70 5.34 -2.48 -6.19
CA THR A 70 4.34 -1.86 -7.08
C THR A 70 2.97 -2.50 -6.93
N LYS A 71 2.93 -3.83 -6.82
CA LYS A 71 1.69 -4.56 -6.58
C LYS A 71 1.06 -4.22 -5.23
N LEU A 72 1.86 -4.19 -4.16
CA LEU A 72 1.39 -3.83 -2.82
C LEU A 72 0.94 -2.36 -2.76
N GLN A 73 1.63 -1.43 -3.43
CA GLN A 73 1.23 -0.02 -3.48
C GLN A 73 -0.10 0.15 -4.24
N SER A 74 -0.29 -0.60 -5.32
CA SER A 74 -1.55 -0.61 -6.09
C SER A 74 -2.73 -1.13 -5.24
N TRP A 75 -2.50 -2.18 -4.45
CA TRP A 75 -3.51 -2.67 -3.50
C TRP A 75 -3.78 -1.67 -2.37
N GLN A 76 -2.75 -0.98 -1.89
CA GLN A 76 -2.91 0.07 -0.88
C GLN A 76 -3.81 1.22 -1.39
N VAL A 77 -3.58 1.67 -2.62
CA VAL A 77 -4.41 2.69 -3.27
C VAL A 77 -5.84 2.21 -3.50
N SER A 78 -6.01 0.94 -3.88
CA SER A 78 -7.34 0.34 -4.04
C SER A 78 -8.11 0.29 -2.71
N LEU A 79 -7.43 -0.06 -1.61
CA LEU A 79 -8.03 -0.04 -0.26
C LEU A 79 -8.43 1.38 0.16
N TRP A 80 -7.64 2.40 -0.16
CA TRP A 80 -8.01 3.79 0.12
C TRP A 80 -9.26 4.22 -0.66
N LEU A 81 -9.43 3.70 -1.88
CA LEU A 81 -10.59 4.00 -2.72
C LEU A 81 -11.85 3.36 -2.17
N THR A 82 -11.79 2.10 -1.74
CA THR A 82 -12.92 1.43 -1.09
C THR A 82 -13.33 2.12 0.21
N ARG A 83 -12.35 2.72 0.91
CA ARG A 83 -12.55 3.57 2.10
C ARG A 83 -12.94 5.01 1.79
N ARG A 84 -13.07 5.38 0.51
CA ARG A 84 -13.44 6.73 0.04
C ARG A 84 -12.57 7.83 0.63
N MET A 85 -11.26 7.60 0.71
CA MET A 85 -10.35 8.58 1.28
C MET A 85 -10.28 9.85 0.40
N LYS A 86 -10.26 11.03 1.04
CA LYS A 86 -10.20 12.31 0.33
C LYS A 86 -8.97 12.38 -0.57
N LEU A 87 -9.11 12.97 -1.76
CA LEU A 87 -8.02 13.12 -2.75
C LEU A 87 -6.76 13.74 -2.12
N ALA A 88 -6.92 14.85 -1.38
CA ALA A 88 -5.82 15.52 -0.69
C ALA A 88 -5.08 14.62 0.32
N LYS A 89 -5.81 13.73 1.01
CA LYS A 89 -5.20 12.79 1.94
C LYS A 89 -4.37 11.75 1.18
N VAL A 90 -4.90 11.17 0.12
CA VAL A 90 -4.18 10.18 -0.70
C VAL A 90 -2.96 10.80 -1.38
N HIS A 91 -3.09 12.02 -1.89
CA HIS A 91 -1.96 12.79 -2.40
C HIS A 91 -0.85 12.94 -1.35
N SER A 92 -1.21 13.29 -0.10
CA SER A 92 -0.23 13.41 0.99
C SER A 92 0.39 12.07 1.43
N LEU A 93 -0.27 10.94 1.17
CA LEU A 93 0.23 9.61 1.55
C LEU A 93 1.18 9.05 0.49
N LEU A 94 0.91 9.32 -0.79
CA LEU A 94 1.79 8.98 -1.90
C LEU A 94 2.96 9.98 -2.04
N GLY A 95 2.77 11.22 -1.59
CA GLY A 95 3.82 12.24 -1.50
C GLY A 95 4.58 12.13 -0.18
N VAL A 96 5.72 11.45 -0.17
CA VAL A 96 6.64 11.46 0.98
C VAL A 96 7.43 12.77 0.94
N GLU A 97 7.28 13.63 1.96
CA GLU A 97 8.14 14.82 2.16
C GLU A 97 8.26 15.76 0.95
N GLY A 98 7.13 16.19 0.39
CA GLY A 98 7.11 17.34 -0.53
C GLY A 98 7.47 17.04 -1.98
N THR A 99 7.70 15.78 -2.37
CA THR A 99 7.77 15.42 -3.79
C THR A 99 7.06 14.09 -4.05
N MET A 100 6.24 14.06 -5.10
CA MET A 100 5.91 12.80 -5.77
C MET A 100 7.17 12.35 -6.51
N ALA A 101 8.12 11.78 -5.77
CA ALA A 101 9.50 11.59 -6.24
C ALA A 101 9.67 10.52 -7.32
N ASP A 102 8.65 9.70 -7.59
CA ASP A 102 8.70 8.62 -8.59
C ASP A 102 7.44 8.54 -9.47
N ASP A 103 7.64 8.10 -10.72
CA ASP A 103 6.62 8.02 -11.76
C ASP A 103 5.46 7.08 -11.40
N VAL A 104 5.74 6.03 -10.61
CA VAL A 104 4.74 5.03 -10.21
C VAL A 104 3.72 5.66 -9.26
N SER A 105 4.18 6.39 -8.25
CA SER A 105 3.31 7.09 -7.30
C SER A 105 2.42 8.10 -8.03
N GLN A 106 2.99 8.84 -9.01
CA GLN A 106 2.23 9.80 -9.82
C GLN A 106 1.15 9.12 -10.66
N PHE A 107 1.52 8.02 -11.31
CA PHE A 107 0.60 7.21 -12.10
C PHE A 107 -0.54 6.63 -11.24
N LEU A 108 -0.21 6.10 -10.06
CA LEU A 108 -1.21 5.56 -9.12
C LEU A 108 -2.14 6.64 -8.58
N TYR A 109 -1.63 7.84 -8.29
CA TYR A 109 -2.48 8.96 -7.88
C TYR A 109 -3.44 9.39 -8.99
N LYS A 110 -2.98 9.49 -10.24
CA LYS A 110 -3.83 9.79 -11.40
C LYS A 110 -4.94 8.74 -11.57
N GLN A 111 -4.61 7.46 -11.44
CA GLN A 111 -5.61 6.38 -11.46
C GLN A 111 -6.61 6.50 -10.31
N TYR A 112 -6.13 6.84 -9.11
CA TYR A 112 -6.99 7.05 -7.95
C TYR A 112 -8.00 8.17 -8.19
N VAL A 113 -7.56 9.32 -8.69
CA VAL A 113 -8.42 10.47 -8.98
C VAL A 113 -9.50 10.09 -10.01
N ALA A 114 -9.10 9.47 -11.12
CA ALA A 114 -10.04 9.04 -12.16
C ALA A 114 -11.08 8.04 -11.63
N ALA A 115 -10.66 7.08 -10.79
CA ALA A 115 -11.57 6.12 -10.18
C ALA A 115 -12.47 6.77 -9.12
N TYR A 116 -11.95 7.69 -8.31
CA TYR A 116 -12.71 8.42 -7.30
C TYR A 116 -13.83 9.23 -7.95
N GLU A 117 -13.53 10.01 -8.98
CA GLU A 117 -14.51 10.80 -9.73
C GLU A 117 -15.59 9.92 -10.36
N LYS A 118 -15.19 8.78 -10.94
CA LYS A 118 -16.11 7.83 -11.57
C LYS A 118 -17.07 7.15 -10.59
N TYR A 119 -16.59 6.71 -9.43
CA TYR A 119 -17.34 5.82 -8.55
C TYR A 119 -17.89 6.49 -7.29
N ILE A 120 -17.35 7.63 -6.89
CA ILE A 120 -17.73 8.35 -5.66
C ILE A 120 -18.35 9.71 -6.00
N GLY A 121 -17.95 10.31 -7.12
CA GLY A 121 -18.39 11.63 -7.55
C GLY A 121 -17.34 12.71 -7.26
N PRO A 122 -17.54 13.94 -7.78
CA PRO A 122 -16.58 15.02 -7.62
C PRO A 122 -16.35 15.34 -6.14
N SER A 123 -15.08 15.52 -5.77
CA SER A 123 -14.69 15.97 -4.43
C SER A 123 -15.19 17.40 -4.25
N THR A 124 -16.36 17.61 -3.63
CA THR A 124 -16.74 18.94 -3.16
C THR A 124 -15.69 19.40 -2.14
N GLY A 125 -15.03 20.52 -2.47
CA GLY A 125 -13.88 21.08 -1.76
C GLY A 125 -14.12 21.34 -0.28
#